data_AF-A0A955XNH7-F1
#
_entry.id   AF-A0A955XNH7-F1
#
_cell.length_a   1.000
_cell.length_b   1.000
_cell.length_c   1.000
_cell.angle_alpha   90.00
_cell.angle_beta   90.00
_cell.angle_gamma   90.00
#
_symmetry.space_group_name_H-M   'P 1'
#
loop_
_entity.id
_entity.type
_entity.pdbx_description
1 polymer ?
#
loop_
_entity_poly.entity_id
_entity_poly.type
_entity_poly.pdbx_seq_one_letter_code
_entity_poly.pdbx_strand_id
1 'polypeptide(L)' 'MGLRDESCPDGWEGPPPGALTDARRALGWTQVELAARLGVTGRAVQKWERGGRMPWPTWLLVRDAAAEAAAILPSSGGQQ' A
#
# COMPACT_ATOMS: atom_id res chain seq x y z
N MET A 1 -13.07 21.37 20.16
CA MET A 1 -12.57 19.99 20.36
C MET A 1 -12.35 19.38 18.99
N GLY A 2 -11.10 19.28 18.56
CA GLY A 2 -10.74 18.82 17.22
C GLY A 2 -11.01 17.32 17.10
N LEU A 3 -11.72 16.94 16.05
CA LEU A 3 -11.82 15.57 15.57
C LEU A 3 -10.39 15.08 15.36
N ARG A 4 -9.84 14.38 16.35
CA ARG A 4 -8.69 13.52 16.09
C ARG A 4 -9.23 12.50 15.12
N ASP A 5 -8.69 12.48 13.91
CA ASP A 5 -8.92 11.38 12.98
C ASP A 5 -8.31 10.13 13.64
N GLU A 6 -9.13 9.42 14.44
CA GLU A 6 -8.76 8.28 15.30
C GLU A 6 -8.22 7.07 14.50
N SER A 7 -8.11 7.22 13.19
CA SER A 7 -7.69 6.16 12.28
C SER A 7 -6.19 6.01 12.19
N CYS A 8 -5.38 7.00 12.59
CA CYS A 8 -3.91 6.94 12.51
C CYS A 8 -3.25 6.75 13.90
N PRO A 9 -2.70 5.56 14.21
CA PRO A 9 -1.79 5.34 15.32
C PRO A 9 -0.71 6.38 15.45
N ASP A 10 -0.53 6.80 16.70
CA ASP A 10 0.56 7.68 17.10
C ASP A 10 1.90 7.07 16.66
N GLY A 11 2.73 7.85 15.97
CA GLY A 11 4.02 7.38 15.47
C GLY A 11 3.99 6.52 14.20
N TRP A 12 2.96 6.58 13.34
CA TRP A 12 2.97 5.87 12.05
C TRP A 12 4.15 6.28 11.16
N GLU A 13 5.11 5.35 11.02
CA GLU A 13 6.30 5.52 10.18
C GLU A 13 6.09 4.99 8.75
N GLY A 14 5.00 4.28 8.50
CA GLY A 14 4.71 3.62 7.22
C GLY A 14 4.36 2.14 7.40
N PRO A 15 3.99 1.46 6.30
CA PRO A 15 3.75 0.03 6.35
C PRO A 15 5.05 -0.74 6.68
N PRO A 16 4.93 -1.96 7.22
CA PRO A 16 6.08 -2.83 7.39
C PRO A 16 6.85 -2.99 6.07
N PRO A 17 8.18 -3.09 6.11
CA PRO A 17 8.97 -3.34 4.91
C PRO A 17 8.48 -4.61 4.22
N GLY A 18 8.21 -4.51 2.92
CA GLY A 18 7.64 -5.61 2.12
C GLY A 18 6.12 -5.74 2.16
N ALA A 19 5.39 -5.16 3.12
CA ALA A 19 3.93 -5.23 3.14
C ALA A 19 3.29 -4.53 1.93
N LEU A 20 3.87 -3.40 1.50
CA LEU A 20 3.45 -2.73 0.27
C LEU A 20 3.75 -3.56 -0.99
N THR A 21 4.88 -4.27 -0.99
CA THR A 21 5.29 -5.16 -2.08
C THR A 21 4.34 -6.37 -2.18
N ASP A 22 3.98 -6.95 -1.04
CA ASP A 22 3.08 -8.09 -0.95
C ASP A 22 1.67 -7.73 -1.41
N ALA A 23 1.11 -6.62 -0.89
CA ALA A 23 -0.18 -6.08 -1.31
C ALA A 23 -0.22 -5.81 -2.82
N ARG A 24 0.84 -5.18 -3.36
CA ARG A 24 0.98 -4.90 -4.78
C ARG A 24 1.03 -6.19 -5.61
N ARG A 25 1.73 -7.23 -5.13
CA ARG A 25 1.82 -8.54 -5.80
C ARG A 25 0.50 -9.29 -5.78
N ALA A 26 -0.23 -9.27 -4.66
CA ALA A 26 -1.57 -9.83 -4.57
C ALA A 26 -2.54 -9.19 -5.57
N LEU A 27 -2.35 -7.90 -5.85
CA LEU A 27 -3.10 -7.14 -6.85
C LEU A 27 -2.61 -7.30 -8.30
N GLY A 28 -1.47 -7.95 -8.52
CA GLY A 28 -0.83 -8.05 -9.84
C GLY A 28 -0.34 -6.72 -10.40
N TRP A 29 -0.13 -5.70 -9.56
CA TRP A 29 0.27 -4.36 -10.00
C TRP A 29 1.80 -4.21 -10.04
N THR A 30 2.31 -3.40 -10.96
CA THR A 30 3.69 -2.92 -10.93
C THR A 30 3.85 -1.68 -10.06
N GLN A 31 5.09 -1.30 -9.70
CA GLN A 31 5.35 -0.07 -8.92
C GLN A 31 4.84 1.18 -9.65
N VAL A 32 4.95 1.21 -10.97
CA VAL A 32 4.50 2.33 -11.82
C VAL A 32 2.98 2.41 -11.84
N GLU A 33 2.30 1.28 -11.93
CA GLU A 33 0.84 1.20 -11.88
C GLU A 33 0.26 1.61 -10.54
N LEU A 34 0.89 1.16 -9.45
CA LEU A 34 0.54 1.61 -8.10
C LEU A 34 0.74 3.13 -7.96
N ALA A 35 1.86 3.64 -8.46
CA ALA A 35 2.15 5.06 -8.44
C ALA A 35 1.12 5.87 -9.23
N ALA A 36 0.75 5.42 -10.44
CA ALA A 36 -0.26 6.05 -11.27
C ALA A 36 -1.64 6.07 -10.61
N ARG A 37 -2.06 4.95 -9.99
CA ARG A 37 -3.34 4.86 -9.26
C ARG A 37 -3.40 5.78 -8.05
N LEU A 38 -2.27 5.92 -7.35
CA LEU A 38 -2.15 6.80 -6.18
C LEU A 38 -1.83 8.26 -6.55
N GLY A 39 -1.61 8.57 -7.83
CA GLY A 39 -1.19 9.91 -8.26
C GLY A 39 0.18 10.35 -7.75
N VAL A 40 1.07 9.39 -7.45
CA VAL A 40 2.43 9.65 -6.94
C VAL A 40 3.48 9.22 -7.95
N THR A 41 4.75 9.53 -7.66
CA THR A 41 5.87 9.08 -8.49
C THR A 41 6.30 7.67 -8.11
N GLY A 42 6.81 6.89 -9.07
CA GLY A 42 7.39 5.56 -8.79
C GLY A 42 8.53 5.62 -7.76
N ARG A 43 9.25 6.75 -7.69
CA ARG A 43 10.29 7.00 -6.67
C ARG A 43 9.71 7.12 -5.26
N ALA A 44 8.50 7.63 -5.11
CA ALA A 44 7.79 7.64 -3.83
C ALA A 44 7.47 6.20 -3.39
N VAL A 45 6.95 5.38 -4.30
CA VAL A 45 6.67 3.96 -4.05
C VAL A 45 7.93 3.19 -3.65
N GLN A 46 9.03 3.36 -4.41
CA GLN A 46 10.33 2.76 -4.07
C GLN A 46 10.82 3.19 -2.68
N LYS A 47 10.60 4.45 -2.30
CA LYS A 47 10.97 4.95 -0.97
C LYS A 47 10.13 4.26 0.11
N TRP A 48 8.83 4.11 -0.09
CA TRP A 48 7.93 3.44 0.86
C TRP A 48 8.25 1.96 1.02
N GLU A 49 8.49 1.24 -0.07
CA GLU A 49 8.85 -0.20 -0.02
C GLU A 49 10.16 -0.46 0.75
N ARG A 50 11.08 0.51 0.79
CA ARG A 50 12.33 0.44 1.57
C ARG A 50 12.20 0.92 3.02
N GLY A 51 10.99 1.19 3.51
CA GLY A 51 10.74 1.67 4.88
C GLY A 51 10.68 3.19 5.02
N GLY A 52 10.36 3.92 3.95
CA GLY A 52 10.13 5.36 4.03
C GLY A 52 8.70 5.72 4.48
N ARG A 53 8.54 6.92 5.05
CA ARG A 53 7.22 7.45 5.46
C ARG A 53 6.21 7.46 4.32
N MET A 54 5.26 6.55 4.42
CA MET A 54 4.05 6.50 3.60
C MET A 54 2.89 7.08 4.40
N PRO A 55 2.07 7.97 3.82
CA PRO A 55 0.89 8.48 4.52
C PRO A 55 -0.08 7.35 4.87
N TRP A 56 -0.64 7.39 6.08
CA TRP A 56 -1.62 6.41 6.56
C TRP A 56 -2.81 6.23 5.60
N PRO A 57 -3.46 7.31 5.11
CA PRO A 57 -4.63 7.15 4.23
C PRO A 57 -4.27 6.44 2.92
N THR A 58 -3.07 6.68 2.40
CA THR A 58 -2.55 5.98 1.23
C THR A 58 -2.39 4.49 1.50
N TRP A 59 -1.91 4.11 2.70
CA TRP A 59 -1.75 2.70 3.06
C TRP A 59 -3.09 1.99 3.18
N LEU A 60 -4.10 2.64 3.77
CA LEU A 60 -5.44 2.08 3.87
C LEU A 60 -6.01 1.73 2.48
N LEU A 61 -5.88 2.63 1.50
CA LEU A 61 -6.38 2.38 0.14
C LEU A 61 -5.73 1.16 -0.50
N VAL A 62 -4.42 0.98 -0.32
CA VAL A 62 -3.70 -0.16 -0.90
C VAL A 62 -4.03 -1.46 -0.16
N ARG A 63 -4.12 -1.41 1.16
CA ARG A 63 -4.50 -2.56 2.00
C ARG A 63 -5.91 -3.03 1.69
N ASP A 64 -6.85 -2.10 1.57
CA ASP A 64 -8.25 -2.39 1.28
C ASP A 64 -8.40 -3.00 -0.11
N ALA A 65 -7.78 -2.39 -1.13
CA ALA A 65 -7.74 -2.97 -2.47
C ALA A 65 -7.13 -4.39 -2.47
N ALA A 66 -6.02 -4.60 -1.76
CA ALA A 66 -5.40 -5.92 -1.67
C ALA A 66 -6.26 -6.94 -0.91
N ALA A 67 -6.99 -6.52 0.12
CA ALA A 67 -7.94 -7.38 0.83
C ALA A 67 -9.11 -7.79 -0.05
N GLU A 68 -9.66 -6.87 -0.84
CA GLU A 68 -10.72 -7.16 -1.82
C GLU A 68 -10.21 -8.13 -2.91
N ALA A 69 -9.00 -7.92 -3.42
CA ALA A 69 -8.41 -8.84 -4.39
C ALA A 69 -8.14 -10.24 -3.80
N ALA A 70 -7.69 -10.32 -2.54
CA ALA A 70 -7.53 -11.57 -1.82
C ALA A 70 -8.86 -12.29 -1.55
N ALA A 71 -9.96 -11.54 -1.39
CA ALA A 71 -11.30 -12.10 -1.22
C ALA A 71 -11.89 -12.66 -2.54
N ILE A 72 -11.48 -12.13 -3.69
CA ILE A 72 -12.03 -12.48 -5.00
C ILE A 72 -11.25 -13.61 -5.71
N LEU A 73 -9.97 -13.83 -5.39
CA LEU A 73 -9.14 -14.87 -6.02
C LEU A 73 -8.32 -15.67 -4.99
N PRO A 74 -8.59 -16.97 -4.76
CA PRO A 74 -7.61 -17.83 -4.11
C PRO A 74 -6.49 -18.16 -5.11
N SER A 75 -5.28 -17.69 -4.83
CA SER A 75 -4.02 -18.10 -5.46
C SER A 75 -4.05 -18.24 -6.99
N SER A 76 -3.71 -17.17 -7.71
CA SER A 76 -3.11 -17.31 -9.04
C SER A 76 -1.67 -16.81 -8.94
N GLY A 77 -0.75 -17.77 -8.88
CA GLY A 77 0.69 -17.51 -8.84
C GLY A 77 1.21 -16.86 -10.11
N GLY A 78 2.41 -16.29 -9.98
CA GLY A 78 3.31 -16.02 -11.11
C GLY A 78 3.23 -14.62 -11.72
N GLN A 79 3.94 -13.67 -11.11
CA GLN A 79 4.68 -12.57 -11.76
C GLN A 79 5.31 -11.70 -10.65
N GLN A 80 6.61 -11.47 -10.51
CA GLN A 80 7.85 -11.77 -11.24
C GLN A 80 8.93 -11.99 -10.17
#